data_AF-A0A1Y1N9U9-F1
#
_entry.id   AF-A0A1Y1N9U9-F1
#
_cell.length_a   1.000
_cell.length_b   1.000
_cell.length_c   1.000
_cell.angle_alpha   90.00
_cell.angle_beta   90.00
_cell.angle_gamma   90.00
#
_symmetry.space_group_name_H-M   'P 1'
#
loop_
_entity.id
_entity.type
_entity.pdbx_description
1 polymer ?
#
loop_
_entity_poly.entity_id
_entity_poly.type
_entity_poly.pdbx_seq_one_letter_code
_entity_poly.pdbx_strand_id
1 'polypeptide(L)'
;LLATTMKMIDLLCVWDCCWPWLTFQKYVSLLVFDPFVELFITLCIVVNTLFMALDHHNMDKQLEKALKSGNYFFTATFGIEASLKLIAMSPKYYFQEGWNIFDFIIVFLSLLELGLEGVQGLSVLRSFRLLRVFKLAKSWPTLNLLISIMGKTMGALGNLTFVLCIIIFIFAVMGMQLFGKNYTDNVDRF
;
A
#
# COMPACT_ATOMS: atom_id res chain seq x y z
N LEU A 1 -17.43 -22.89 25.09
CA LEU A 1 -17.32 -21.45 24.78
C LEU A 1 -15.86 -21.01 24.69
N LEU A 2 -15.11 -20.85 25.80
CA LEU A 2 -13.68 -20.48 25.75
C LEU A 2 -12.79 -21.46 24.96
N ALA A 3 -12.97 -22.77 25.13
CA ALA A 3 -12.24 -23.77 24.35
C ALA A 3 -12.62 -23.78 22.85
N THR A 4 -13.84 -23.33 22.53
CA THR A 4 -14.36 -23.27 21.16
C THR A 4 -13.85 -22.01 20.45
N THR A 5 -13.77 -20.88 21.17
CA THR A 5 -13.13 -19.66 20.67
C THR A 5 -11.62 -19.82 20.54
N MET A 6 -10.95 -20.50 21.48
CA MET A 6 -9.51 -20.80 21.33
C MET A 6 -9.25 -21.72 20.13
N LYS A 7 -10.07 -22.75 19.91
CA LYS A 7 -9.98 -23.57 18.67
C LYS A 7 -10.29 -22.77 17.41
N MET A 8 -11.23 -21.82 17.43
CA MET A 8 -11.48 -20.95 16.27
C MET A 8 -10.31 -19.98 16.03
N ILE A 9 -9.70 -19.47 17.10
CA ILE A 9 -8.51 -18.61 17.02
C ILE A 9 -7.32 -19.42 16.53
N ASP A 10 -7.09 -20.65 17.01
CA ASP A 10 -6.09 -21.54 16.47
C ASP A 10 -6.40 -21.87 15.01
N LEU A 11 -7.64 -22.20 14.63
CA LEU A 11 -7.99 -22.51 13.24
C LEU A 11 -7.90 -21.29 12.29
N LEU A 12 -8.13 -20.07 12.79
CA LEU A 12 -7.99 -18.81 12.04
C LEU A 12 -6.55 -18.26 12.03
N CYS A 13 -5.73 -18.60 13.03
CA CYS A 13 -4.41 -17.98 13.27
C CYS A 13 -3.24 -18.95 13.05
N VAL A 14 -3.51 -20.25 13.19
CA VAL A 14 -2.60 -21.38 13.08
C VAL A 14 -3.30 -22.44 12.23
N TRP A 15 -3.07 -22.34 10.92
CA TRP A 15 -3.58 -23.23 9.88
C TRP A 15 -3.02 -24.68 10.01
N ASP A 16 -3.04 -25.31 11.20
CA ASP A 16 -2.47 -26.64 11.50
C ASP A 16 -3.54 -27.76 11.52
N CYS A 17 -4.67 -27.56 10.83
CA CYS A 17 -5.85 -28.41 11.06
C CYS A 17 -5.79 -29.81 10.38
N CYS A 18 -4.84 -30.08 9.48
CA CYS A 18 -4.75 -31.38 8.82
C CYS A 18 -3.36 -31.71 8.24
N TRP A 19 -2.94 -32.97 8.27
CA TRP A 19 -1.68 -33.45 7.67
C TRP A 19 -1.54 -33.19 6.15
N PRO A 20 -2.62 -33.32 5.33
CA PRO A 20 -2.59 -32.93 3.92
C PRO A 20 -2.34 -31.43 3.73
N TRP A 21 -2.84 -30.61 4.66
CA TRP A 21 -2.73 -29.17 4.60
C TRP A 21 -1.34 -28.67 4.96
N LEU A 22 -0.70 -29.28 5.98
CA LEU A 22 0.72 -29.06 6.29
C LEU A 22 1.63 -29.44 5.10
N THR A 23 1.27 -30.48 4.36
CA THR A 23 2.00 -30.88 3.15
C THR A 23 1.80 -29.86 2.03
N PHE A 24 0.57 -29.42 1.81
CA PHE A 24 0.25 -28.35 0.86
C PHE A 24 0.98 -27.04 1.19
N GLN A 25 0.97 -26.62 2.46
CA GLN A 25 1.68 -25.44 2.94
C GLN A 25 3.19 -25.50 2.67
N LYS A 26 3.82 -26.66 2.82
CA LYS A 26 5.25 -26.86 2.48
C LYS A 26 5.53 -26.70 0.99
N TYR A 27 4.65 -27.21 0.12
CA TYR A 27 4.81 -27.01 -1.32
C TYR A 27 4.61 -25.54 -1.71
N VAL A 28 3.60 -24.88 -1.13
CA VAL A 28 3.33 -23.46 -1.38
C VAL A 28 4.47 -22.59 -0.87
N SER A 29 5.04 -22.90 0.31
CA SER A 29 6.18 -22.14 0.82
C SER A 29 7.41 -22.28 -0.08
N LEU A 30 7.71 -23.49 -0.56
CA LEU A 30 8.82 -23.71 -1.50
C LEU A 30 8.63 -22.91 -2.78
N LEU A 31 7.42 -22.84 -3.32
CA LEU A 31 7.11 -22.04 -4.51
C LEU A 31 7.21 -20.54 -4.26
N VAL A 32 6.71 -20.05 -3.11
CA VAL A 32 6.65 -18.61 -2.80
C VAL A 32 8.01 -18.02 -2.46
N PHE A 33 8.88 -18.79 -1.80
CA PHE A 33 10.25 -18.36 -1.47
C PHE A 33 11.24 -18.59 -2.60
N ASP A 34 10.77 -19.05 -3.76
CA ASP A 34 11.62 -19.24 -4.91
C ASP A 34 12.10 -17.88 -5.47
N PRO A 35 13.41 -17.69 -5.69
CA PRO A 35 13.96 -16.43 -6.17
C PRO A 35 13.45 -16.01 -7.55
N PHE A 36 13.00 -16.96 -8.39
CA PHE A 36 12.38 -16.62 -9.68
C PHE A 36 11.00 -16.00 -9.50
N VAL A 37 10.23 -16.45 -8.49
CA VAL A 37 8.93 -15.84 -8.16
C VAL A 37 9.13 -14.43 -7.62
N GLU A 38 10.10 -14.22 -6.71
CA GLU A 38 10.41 -12.87 -6.22
C GLU A 38 10.89 -11.93 -7.34
N LEU A 39 11.69 -12.43 -8.29
CA LEU A 39 12.10 -11.67 -9.47
C LEU A 39 10.92 -11.33 -10.38
N PHE A 40 10.02 -12.29 -10.63
CA PHE A 40 8.82 -12.09 -11.44
C PHE A 40 7.92 -10.99 -10.85
N ILE A 41 7.66 -11.03 -9.55
CA ILE A 41 6.87 -10.00 -8.86
C ILE A 41 7.55 -8.63 -8.97
N THR A 42 8.86 -8.57 -8.78
CA THR A 42 9.66 -7.34 -8.94
C THR A 42 9.51 -6.77 -10.35
N LEU A 43 9.60 -7.62 -11.39
CA LEU A 43 9.38 -7.21 -12.78
C LEU A 43 7.95 -6.70 -13.01
N CYS A 44 6.93 -7.39 -12.47
CA CYS A 44 5.54 -6.94 -12.56
C CYS A 44 5.33 -5.56 -11.92
N ILE A 45 6.01 -5.26 -10.81
CA ILE A 45 5.96 -3.93 -10.17
C ILE A 45 6.53 -2.86 -11.11
N VAL A 46 7.70 -3.11 -11.69
CA VAL A 46 8.34 -2.17 -12.62
C VAL A 46 7.46 -1.93 -13.84
N VAL A 47 6.97 -3.00 -14.49
CA VAL A 47 6.09 -2.88 -15.66
C VAL A 47 4.80 -2.14 -15.29
N ASN A 48 4.18 -2.44 -14.14
CA ASN A 48 2.97 -1.71 -13.74
C ASN A 48 3.24 -0.22 -13.52
N THR A 49 4.40 0.12 -12.96
CA THR A 49 4.82 1.51 -12.75
C THR A 49 5.00 2.23 -14.08
N LEU A 50 5.58 1.56 -15.09
CA LEU A 50 5.68 2.09 -16.44
C LEU A 50 4.29 2.30 -17.06
N PHE A 51 3.36 1.36 -16.89
CA PHE A 51 1.98 1.52 -17.36
C PHE A 51 1.30 2.74 -16.73
N MET A 52 1.55 3.00 -15.45
CA MET A 52 1.05 4.21 -14.79
C MET A 52 1.69 5.49 -15.34
N ALA A 53 2.97 5.44 -15.70
CA ALA A 53 3.69 6.59 -16.26
C ALA A 53 3.27 6.93 -17.70
N LEU A 54 2.71 5.97 -18.43
CA LEU A 54 2.20 6.16 -19.80
C LEU A 54 0.80 6.82 -19.84
N ASP A 55 0.13 6.93 -18.69
CA ASP A 55 -1.19 7.55 -18.58
C ASP A 55 -1.08 9.07 -18.88
N HIS A 56 -1.75 9.54 -19.92
CA HIS A 56 -1.71 10.95 -20.35
C HIS A 56 -3.08 11.45 -20.82
N HIS A 57 -3.27 12.78 -20.71
CA HIS A 57 -4.52 13.42 -21.12
C HIS A 57 -4.66 13.38 -22.66
N ASN A 58 -5.81 12.91 -23.15
CA ASN A 58 -6.11 12.62 -24.57
C ASN A 58 -5.52 11.31 -25.13
N MET A 59 -5.67 10.22 -24.38
CA MET A 59 -5.29 8.88 -24.86
C MET A 59 -6.25 8.28 -25.88
N ASP A 60 -5.70 7.47 -26.79
CA ASP A 60 -6.50 6.61 -27.66
C ASP A 60 -7.29 5.58 -26.83
N LYS A 61 -8.54 5.31 -27.25
CA LYS A 61 -9.44 4.39 -26.55
C LYS A 61 -8.87 2.97 -26.44
N GLN A 62 -7.98 2.55 -27.34
CA GLN A 62 -7.32 1.25 -27.25
C GLN A 62 -6.26 1.23 -26.14
N LEU A 63 -5.48 2.30 -26.01
CA LEU A 63 -4.45 2.40 -24.97
C LEU A 63 -5.10 2.49 -23.58
N GLU A 64 -6.21 3.22 -23.43
CA GLU A 64 -6.97 3.28 -22.17
C GLU A 64 -7.47 1.89 -21.74
N LYS A 65 -8.05 1.12 -22.67
CA LYS A 65 -8.48 -0.26 -22.40
C LYS A 65 -7.31 -1.17 -22.03
N ALA A 66 -6.17 -1.03 -22.71
CA ALA A 66 -4.96 -1.79 -22.40
C ALA A 66 -4.42 -1.46 -21.00
N LEU A 67 -4.34 -0.18 -20.62
CA LEU A 67 -3.92 0.23 -19.28
C LEU A 67 -4.89 -0.29 -18.20
N LYS A 68 -6.20 -0.22 -18.46
CA LYS A 68 -7.22 -0.74 -17.53
C LYS A 68 -7.10 -2.25 -17.34
N SER A 69 -6.99 -3.01 -18.44
CA SER A 69 -6.78 -4.46 -18.41
C SER A 69 -5.48 -4.84 -17.70
N GLY A 70 -4.40 -4.12 -17.97
CA GLY A 70 -3.12 -4.30 -17.29
C GLY A 70 -3.24 -4.09 -15.78
N ASN A 71 -3.88 -3.01 -15.34
CA ASN A 71 -4.08 -2.73 -13.91
C ASN A 71 -4.84 -3.86 -13.19
N TYR A 72 -5.88 -4.42 -13.83
CA TYR A 72 -6.58 -5.58 -13.29
C TYR A 72 -5.67 -6.80 -13.17
N PHE A 73 -4.89 -7.10 -14.21
CA PHE A 73 -3.92 -8.19 -14.21
C PHE A 73 -2.86 -8.06 -13.11
N PHE A 74 -2.28 -6.87 -12.93
CA PHE A 74 -1.28 -6.63 -11.88
C PHE A 74 -1.88 -6.76 -10.48
N THR A 75 -3.07 -6.19 -10.25
CA THR A 75 -3.76 -6.31 -8.96
C THR A 75 -4.10 -7.77 -8.64
N ALA A 76 -4.56 -8.55 -9.62
CA ALA A 76 -4.80 -9.98 -9.45
C ALA A 76 -3.50 -10.75 -9.13
N THR A 77 -2.41 -10.46 -9.84
CA THR A 77 -1.11 -11.10 -9.62
C THR A 77 -0.59 -10.86 -8.21
N PHE A 78 -0.61 -9.61 -7.73
CA PHE A 78 -0.20 -9.28 -6.36
C PHE A 78 -1.16 -9.86 -5.31
N GLY A 79 -2.46 -9.94 -5.62
CA GLY A 79 -3.43 -10.60 -4.74
C GLY A 79 -3.16 -12.10 -4.58
N ILE A 80 -2.81 -12.78 -5.68
CA ILE A 80 -2.42 -14.20 -5.66
C ILE A 80 -1.12 -14.38 -4.88
N GLU A 81 -0.11 -13.54 -5.12
CA GLU A 81 1.16 -13.57 -4.38
C GLU A 81 0.95 -13.43 -2.86
N ALA A 82 0.23 -12.38 -2.43
CA ALA A 82 0.02 -12.11 -1.01
C ALA A 82 -0.84 -13.20 -0.34
N SER A 83 -1.84 -13.73 -1.04
CA SER A 83 -2.63 -14.86 -0.54
C SER A 83 -1.77 -16.12 -0.42
N LEU A 84 -0.95 -16.46 -1.42
CA LEU A 84 -0.03 -17.60 -1.33
C LEU A 84 0.97 -17.45 -0.19
N LYS A 85 1.51 -16.24 0.06
CA LYS A 85 2.38 -15.96 1.22
C LYS A 85 1.66 -16.12 2.56
N LEU A 86 0.42 -15.64 2.66
CA LEU A 86 -0.39 -15.80 3.86
C LEU A 86 -0.61 -17.28 4.19
N ILE A 87 -0.88 -18.09 3.17
CA ILE A 87 -1.05 -19.55 3.27
C ILE A 87 0.28 -20.23 3.65
N ALA A 88 1.40 -19.80 3.07
CA ALA A 88 2.72 -20.38 3.29
C ALA A 88 3.25 -20.18 4.72
N MET A 89 3.15 -18.95 5.26
CA MET A 89 3.77 -18.59 6.55
C MET A 89 2.83 -18.71 7.75
N SER A 90 1.54 -18.98 7.52
CA SER A 90 0.47 -18.83 8.50
C SER A 90 0.26 -17.37 8.93
N PRO A 91 -0.99 -16.94 9.24
CA PRO A 91 -1.32 -15.55 9.52
C PRO A 91 -0.48 -14.92 10.64
N LYS A 92 -0.20 -15.68 11.70
CA LYS A 92 0.55 -15.19 12.86
C LYS A 92 1.99 -14.76 12.53
N TYR A 93 2.69 -15.50 11.69
CA TYR A 93 4.06 -15.15 11.29
C TYR A 93 4.07 -14.11 10.16
N TYR A 94 3.08 -14.17 9.27
CA TYR A 94 2.93 -13.19 8.20
C TYR A 94 2.81 -11.76 8.74
N PHE A 95 2.03 -11.53 9.79
CA PHE A 95 1.84 -10.19 10.40
C PHE A 95 2.97 -9.76 11.35
N GLN A 96 4.00 -10.58 11.57
CA GLN A 96 5.19 -10.14 12.33
C GLN A 96 6.20 -9.42 11.45
N GLU A 97 6.23 -9.73 10.16
CA GLU A 97 7.16 -9.14 9.21
C GLU A 97 6.58 -7.86 8.58
N GLY A 98 7.19 -6.70 8.85
CA GLY A 98 6.68 -5.40 8.40
C GLY A 98 6.49 -5.28 6.88
N TRP A 99 7.35 -5.93 6.09
CA TRP A 99 7.22 -5.95 4.62
C TRP A 99 5.98 -6.72 4.15
N ASN A 100 5.64 -7.82 4.82
CA ASN A 100 4.45 -8.62 4.50
C ASN A 100 3.16 -7.88 4.90
N ILE A 101 3.18 -7.14 6.01
CA ILE A 101 2.08 -6.25 6.40
C ILE A 101 1.86 -5.17 5.32
N PHE A 102 2.94 -4.53 4.87
CA PHE A 102 2.88 -3.51 3.82
C PHE A 102 2.33 -4.08 2.51
N ASP A 103 2.79 -5.26 2.11
CA ASP A 103 2.29 -5.98 0.94
C ASP A 103 0.78 -6.25 1.03
N PHE A 104 0.31 -6.73 2.19
CA PHE A 104 -1.10 -7.00 2.45
C PHE A 104 -1.96 -5.73 2.41
N ILE A 105 -1.48 -4.62 2.97
CA ILE A 105 -2.18 -3.33 2.90
C ILE A 105 -2.34 -2.88 1.45
N ILE A 106 -1.30 -2.99 0.63
CA ILE A 106 -1.37 -2.61 -0.79
C ILE A 106 -2.40 -3.46 -1.53
N VAL A 107 -2.40 -4.78 -1.31
CA VAL A 107 -3.36 -5.69 -1.95
C VAL A 107 -4.78 -5.38 -1.48
N PHE A 108 -4.98 -5.17 -0.18
CA PHE A 108 -6.27 -4.81 0.39
C PHE A 108 -6.82 -3.51 -0.21
N LEU A 109 -5.99 -2.45 -0.28
CA LEU A 109 -6.37 -1.18 -0.89
C LEU A 109 -6.69 -1.34 -2.39
N SER A 110 -5.94 -2.17 -3.10
CA SER A 110 -6.16 -2.42 -4.53
C SER A 110 -7.45 -3.21 -4.79
N LEU A 111 -7.81 -4.15 -3.92
CA LEU A 111 -9.10 -4.86 -3.99
C LEU A 111 -10.27 -3.92 -3.65
N LEU A 112 -10.10 -3.06 -2.64
CA LEU A 112 -11.08 -2.06 -2.27
C LEU A 112 -11.33 -1.08 -3.42
N GLU A 113 -10.27 -0.66 -4.12
CA GLU A 113 -10.38 0.17 -5.33
C GLU A 113 -11.25 -0.51 -6.40
N LEU A 114 -10.98 -1.79 -6.73
CA LEU A 114 -11.76 -2.55 -7.72
C LEU A 114 -13.22 -2.75 -7.28
N GLY A 115 -13.46 -3.00 -5.99
CA GLY A 115 -14.81 -3.16 -5.45
C GLY A 115 -15.63 -1.87 -5.45
N LEU A 116 -14.96 -0.71 -5.47
CA LEU A 116 -15.59 0.61 -5.43
C LEU A 116 -15.47 1.37 -6.75
N GLU A 117 -15.16 0.70 -7.87
CA GLU A 117 -14.90 1.32 -9.18
C GLU A 117 -16.10 2.08 -9.80
N GLY A 118 -17.23 2.18 -9.10
CA GLY A 118 -18.43 2.94 -9.49
C GLY A 118 -18.78 4.14 -8.60
N VAL A 119 -18.05 4.39 -7.52
CA VAL A 119 -18.38 5.48 -6.57
C VAL A 119 -17.61 6.76 -6.93
N GLN A 120 -18.33 7.80 -7.38
CA GLN A 120 -17.75 9.13 -7.60
C GLN A 120 -17.24 9.71 -6.25
N GLY A 121 -15.98 10.17 -6.23
CA GLY A 121 -15.34 10.75 -5.04
C GLY A 121 -14.16 9.95 -4.49
N LEU A 122 -14.01 8.68 -4.89
CA LEU A 122 -12.90 7.82 -4.45
C LEU A 122 -11.72 7.77 -5.43
N SER A 123 -11.58 8.77 -6.30
CA SER A 123 -10.45 8.87 -7.25
C SER A 123 -9.08 8.84 -6.57
N VAL A 124 -8.99 9.22 -5.29
CA VAL A 124 -7.75 9.12 -4.49
C VAL A 124 -7.31 7.68 -4.28
N LEU A 125 -8.24 6.72 -4.23
CA LEU A 125 -7.90 5.29 -4.11
C LEU A 125 -7.05 4.82 -5.28
N ARG A 126 -7.29 5.39 -6.47
CA ARG A 126 -6.48 5.13 -7.65
C ARG A 126 -5.02 5.52 -7.42
N SER A 127 -4.74 6.59 -6.69
CA SER A 127 -3.37 7.03 -6.40
C SER A 127 -2.63 6.08 -5.46
N PHE A 128 -3.33 5.35 -4.57
CA PHE A 128 -2.69 4.39 -3.67
C PHE A 128 -2.02 3.24 -4.39
N ARG A 129 -2.40 2.95 -5.64
CA ARG A 129 -1.71 1.94 -6.45
C ARG A 129 -0.22 2.27 -6.61
N LEU A 130 0.18 3.55 -6.60
CA LEU A 130 1.58 3.99 -6.66
C LEU A 130 2.39 3.51 -5.46
N LEU A 131 1.75 3.20 -4.33
CA LEU A 131 2.42 2.65 -3.16
C LEU A 131 3.11 1.33 -3.46
N ARG A 132 2.66 0.57 -4.47
CA ARG A 132 3.30 -0.68 -4.86
C ARG A 132 4.74 -0.51 -5.35
N VAL A 133 5.13 0.69 -5.81
CA VAL A 133 6.52 1.01 -6.18
C VAL A 133 7.44 0.84 -4.98
N PHE A 134 6.96 1.10 -3.76
CA PHE A 134 7.75 0.89 -2.54
C PHE A 134 8.04 -0.58 -2.27
N LYS A 135 7.32 -1.55 -2.87
CA LYS A 135 7.69 -2.96 -2.78
C LYS A 135 9.08 -3.23 -3.35
N LEU A 136 9.56 -2.42 -4.30
CA LEU A 136 10.94 -2.49 -4.82
C LEU A 136 11.99 -2.32 -3.73
N ALA A 137 11.65 -1.66 -2.61
CA ALA A 137 12.54 -1.52 -1.49
C ALA A 137 12.90 -2.87 -0.84
N LYS A 138 12.05 -3.91 -0.96
CA LYS A 138 12.39 -5.25 -0.48
C LYS A 138 13.59 -5.83 -1.23
N SER A 139 13.64 -5.63 -2.55
CA SER A 139 14.70 -6.15 -3.43
C SER A 139 15.90 -5.20 -3.59
N TRP A 140 15.71 -3.90 -3.39
CA TRP A 140 16.74 -2.87 -3.62
C TRP A 140 17.34 -2.39 -2.30
N PRO A 141 18.56 -2.83 -1.94
CA PRO A 141 19.16 -2.54 -0.64
C PRO A 141 19.36 -1.04 -0.41
N THR A 142 19.68 -0.27 -1.45
CA THR A 142 19.82 1.19 -1.37
C THR A 142 18.50 1.87 -1.01
N LEU A 143 17.38 1.45 -1.62
CA LEU A 143 16.07 2.04 -1.35
C LEU A 143 15.59 1.66 0.05
N ASN A 144 15.81 0.42 0.48
CA ASN A 144 15.56 0.00 1.86
C ASN A 144 16.34 0.85 2.87
N LEU A 145 17.63 1.06 2.60
CA LEU A 145 18.49 1.89 3.45
C LEU A 145 17.97 3.32 3.55
N LEU A 146 17.58 3.93 2.43
CA LEU A 146 16.99 5.28 2.42
C LEU A 146 15.74 5.36 3.30
N ILE A 147 14.80 4.42 3.13
CA ILE A 147 13.58 4.37 3.94
C ILE A 147 13.91 4.16 5.43
N SER A 148 14.89 3.30 5.74
CA SER A 148 15.33 3.06 7.11
C SER A 148 15.92 4.33 7.75
N ILE A 149 16.76 5.07 7.03
CA ILE A 149 17.33 6.34 7.48
C ILE A 149 16.22 7.38 7.71
N MET A 150 15.26 7.48 6.79
CA MET A 150 14.09 8.35 6.96
C MET A 150 13.33 8.00 8.24
N GLY A 151 13.00 6.73 8.45
CA GLY A 151 12.30 6.29 9.67
C GLY A 151 13.07 6.61 10.96
N LYS A 152 14.39 6.40 10.98
CA LYS A 152 15.24 6.71 12.14
C LYS A 152 15.32 8.21 12.42
N THR A 153 15.38 9.03 11.38
CA THR A 153 15.48 10.50 11.52
C THR A 153 14.15 11.16 11.84
N MET A 154 13.01 10.55 11.48
CA MET A 154 11.67 11.07 11.80
C MET A 154 11.43 11.22 13.31
N GLY A 155 11.99 10.34 14.16
CA GLY A 155 11.88 10.49 15.61
C GLY A 155 12.58 11.75 16.14
N ALA A 156 13.77 12.08 15.61
CA ALA A 156 14.52 13.27 16.01
C ALA A 156 13.94 14.56 15.40
N LEU A 157 13.51 14.50 14.14
CA LEU A 157 12.88 15.62 13.43
C LEU A 157 11.44 15.88 13.86
N GLY A 158 10.79 14.93 14.53
CA GLY A 158 9.39 15.03 14.95
C GLY A 158 9.14 16.23 15.86
N ASN A 159 10.00 16.46 16.84
CA ASN A 159 9.88 17.60 17.75
C ASN A 159 10.04 18.94 17.02
N LEU A 160 11.02 19.05 16.11
CA LEU A 160 11.22 20.25 15.31
C LEU A 160 10.03 20.52 14.38
N THR A 161 9.53 19.47 13.73
CA THR A 161 8.35 19.54 12.85
C THR A 161 7.11 19.98 13.64
N PHE A 162 6.93 19.46 14.85
CA PHE A 162 5.81 19.83 15.72
C PHE A 162 5.85 21.31 16.11
N VAL A 163 7.02 21.82 16.51
CA VAL A 163 7.20 23.24 16.81
C VAL A 163 6.94 24.12 15.57
N LEU A 164 7.45 23.71 14.40
CA LEU A 164 7.20 24.41 13.15
C LEU A 164 5.70 24.48 12.82
N CYS A 165 4.96 23.38 13.01
CA CYS A 165 3.51 23.35 12.82
C CYS A 165 2.78 24.34 13.74
N ILE A 166 3.20 24.48 15.01
CA ILE A 166 2.63 25.46 15.95
C ILE A 166 2.88 26.89 15.47
N ILE A 167 4.10 27.20 15.02
CA ILE A 167 4.45 28.53 14.53
C ILE A 167 3.62 28.89 13.29
N ILE A 168 3.51 27.96 12.32
CA ILE A 168 2.67 28.14 11.13
C ILE A 168 1.21 28.38 11.54
N PHE A 169 0.69 27.63 12.51
CA PHE A 169 -0.68 27.79 13.00
C PHE A 169 -0.91 29.18 13.64
N ILE A 170 -0.01 29.65 14.50
CA ILE A 170 -0.11 30.96 15.14
C ILE A 170 -0.14 32.06 14.08
N PHE A 171 0.77 32.03 13.11
CA PHE A 171 0.80 33.04 12.05
C PHE A 171 -0.43 32.97 11.13
N ALA A 172 -0.95 31.78 10.84
CA ALA A 172 -2.21 31.63 10.09
C ALA A 172 -3.39 32.28 10.82
N VAL A 173 -3.51 32.06 12.14
CA VAL A 173 -4.57 32.68 12.97
C VAL A 173 -4.39 34.19 13.08
N MET A 174 -3.16 34.67 13.33
CA MET A 174 -2.86 36.10 13.37
C MET A 174 -3.18 36.80 12.05
N GLY A 175 -2.78 36.19 10.91
CA GLY A 175 -3.07 36.72 9.58
C GLY A 175 -4.57 36.81 9.29
N MET A 176 -5.34 35.79 9.71
CA MET A 176 -6.79 35.82 9.60
C MET A 176 -7.42 36.94 10.45
N GLN A 177 -6.95 37.14 11.68
CA GLN A 177 -7.46 38.20 12.56
C GLN A 177 -7.13 39.60 12.04
N LEU A 178 -5.92 39.80 11.51
CA LEU A 178 -5.46 41.11 11.03
C LEU A 178 -6.03 41.48 9.67
N PHE A 179 -6.05 40.53 8.73
CA PHE A 179 -6.37 40.82 7.32
C PHE A 179 -7.70 40.24 6.86
N GLY A 180 -8.32 39.31 7.60
CA GLY A 180 -9.53 38.61 7.16
C GLY A 180 -10.73 39.53 6.93
N LYS A 181 -10.94 40.54 7.79
CA LYS A 181 -12.02 41.52 7.59
C LYS A 181 -11.74 42.46 6.42
N ASN A 182 -10.51 42.94 6.31
CA ASN A 182 -10.11 43.89 5.26
C ASN A 182 -10.20 43.29 3.84
N TYR A 183 -9.94 41.99 3.71
CA TYR A 183 -10.12 41.26 2.44
C TYR A 183 -11.59 41.08 2.06
N THR A 184 -12.49 40.92 3.02
CA THR A 184 -13.94 40.75 2.75
C THR A 184 -14.62 42.08 2.42
N ASP A 185 -14.21 43.18 3.06
CA ASP A 185 -14.83 44.50 2.88
C ASP A 185 -14.36 45.25 1.62
N ASN A 186 -13.19 44.91 1.06
CA ASN A 186 -12.64 45.57 -0.14
C ASN A 186 -12.57 44.65 -1.36
N VAL A 187 -13.45 43.65 -1.44
CA VAL A 187 -13.52 42.73 -2.60
C VAL A 187 -13.72 43.50 -3.91
N ASP A 188 -14.46 44.61 -3.89
CA ASP A 188 -14.78 45.40 -5.09
C ASP A 188 -13.63 46.29 -5.58
N ARG A 189 -12.52 46.36 -4.83
CA ARG A 189 -11.37 47.23 -5.11
C ARG A 189 -10.19 46.47 -5.78
N PHE A 190 -10.37 45.17 -5.99
CA PHE A 190 -9.48 44.25 -6.70
C PHE A 190 -10.25 43.53 -7.81
#